data_AF-A0A1M6YK01-F1
#
_entry.id   AF-A0A1M6YK01-F1
#
_cell.length_a   1.000
_cell.length_b   1.000
_cell.length_c   1.000
_cell.angle_alpha   90.00
_cell.angle_beta   90.00
_cell.angle_gamma   90.00
#
_symmetry.space_group_name_H-M   'P 1'
#
loop_
_entity.id
_entity.type
_entity.pdbx_description
1 polymer ?
#
loop_
_entity_poly.entity_id
_entity_poly.type
_entity_poly.pdbx_seq_one_letter_code
_entity_poly.pdbx_strand_id
1 'polypeptide(L)' 'MDNRAFHKSELAQMAGVSYSSFFRFLCTRRKELTAMGSPVRAQIVRGKVLNYICKEYNIQLPDAEPEIKKHEKFR' A
#
# COMPACT_ATOMS: atom_id res chain seq x y z
N MET A 1 2.85 7.62 16.73
CA MET A 1 2.37 6.48 15.91
C MET A 1 2.14 7.01 14.51
N ASP A 2 2.81 6.45 13.50
CA ASP A 2 2.63 6.87 12.11
C ASP A 2 1.19 6.63 11.66
N ASN A 3 0.41 7.69 11.52
CA ASN A 3 -0.97 7.65 11.03
C ASN A 3 -1.05 7.58 9.49
N ARG A 4 0.08 7.32 8.82
CA ARG A 4 0.22 7.34 7.36
C ARG A 4 -0.60 6.23 6.71
N ALA A 5 -1.26 6.60 5.62
CA ALA A 5 -2.18 5.74 4.89
C ALA A 5 -2.05 5.98 3.40
N PHE A 6 -1.85 4.92 2.64
CA PHE A 6 -1.70 5.00 1.19
C PHE A 6 -2.65 4.05 0.49
N HIS A 7 -3.14 4.45 -0.68
CA HIS A 7 -3.81 3.53 -1.58
C HIS A 7 -2.80 2.54 -2.17
N LYS A 8 -3.28 1.33 -2.48
CA LYS A 8 -2.46 0.32 -3.17
C LYS A 8 -1.97 0.79 -4.54
N SER A 9 -2.76 1.58 -5.25
CA SER A 9 -2.37 2.19 -6.52
C SER A 9 -1.22 3.18 -6.35
N GLU A 10 -1.20 3.95 -5.26
CA GLU A 10 -0.10 4.86 -4.93
C GLU A 10 1.15 4.08 -4.54
N LEU A 11 1.01 3.05 -3.71
CA LEU A 11 2.14 2.16 -3.35
C LEU A 11 2.73 1.45 -4.57
N ALA A 12 1.89 0.99 -5.50
CA ALA A 12 2.35 0.37 -6.74
C ALA A 12 3.14 1.37 -7.60
N GLN A 13 2.65 2.61 -7.72
CA GLN A 13 3.34 3.69 -8.43
C GLN A 13 4.69 4.04 -7.79
N MET A 14 4.73 4.19 -6.46
CA MET A 14 5.97 4.47 -5.74
C MET A 14 6.97 3.31 -5.82
N ALA A 15 6.48 2.06 -5.92
CA ALA A 15 7.30 0.89 -6.15
C ALA A 15 7.76 0.73 -7.62
N GLY A 16 7.33 1.58 -8.54
CA GLY A 16 7.68 1.50 -9.96
C GLY A 16 7.12 0.26 -10.67
N VAL A 17 6.04 -0.34 -10.16
CA VAL A 17 5.44 -1.56 -10.71
C VAL A 17 3.98 -1.34 -11.11
N SER A 18 3.48 -2.18 -12.02
CA SER A 18 2.06 -2.18 -12.34
C SER A 18 1.22 -2.62 -11.14
N TYR A 19 0.00 -2.10 -11.05
CA TYR A 19 -0.95 -2.50 -10.00
C TYR A 19 -1.20 -4.02 -9.99
N SER A 20 -1.25 -4.66 -11.16
CA SER A 20 -1.45 -6.11 -11.28
C SER A 20 -0.29 -6.90 -10.66
N SER A 21 0.96 -6.50 -10.92
CA SER A 21 2.15 -7.13 -10.33
C SER A 21 2.19 -6.93 -8.81
N PHE A 22 1.89 -5.71 -8.36
CA PHE A 22 1.78 -5.39 -6.94
C PHE A 22 0.68 -6.21 -6.25
N PHE A 23 -0.50 -6.31 -6.86
CA PHE A 23 -1.61 -7.08 -6.31
C PHE A 23 -1.31 -8.58 -6.24
N ARG A 24 -0.61 -9.12 -7.24
CA ARG A 24 -0.12 -10.51 -7.23
C ARG A 24 0.83 -10.75 -6.06
N PHE A 25 1.76 -9.84 -5.82
CA PHE A 25 2.65 -9.87 -4.65
C PHE A 25 1.89 -9.88 -3.32
N LEU A 26 0.84 -9.05 -3.20
CA LEU A 26 0.01 -9.05 -1.98
C LEU A 26 -0.75 -10.37 -1.81
N CYS A 27 -1.20 -10.97 -2.92
CA CYS A 27 -1.88 -12.26 -2.88
C CYS A 27 -0.97 -13.40 -2.41
N THR A 28 0.30 -13.42 -2.81
CA THR A 28 1.24 -14.45 -2.35
C THR A 28 1.52 -14.34 -0.85
N ARG A 29 1.46 -13.13 -0.29
CA ARG A 29 1.68 -12.83 1.14
C ARG A 29 0.40 -12.67 1.94
N ARG A 30 -0.75 -13.17 1.44
CA ARG A 30 -2.06 -12.98 2.07
C ARG A 30 -2.07 -13.37 3.55
N LYS A 31 -1.44 -14.50 3.90
CA LYS A 31 -1.40 -15.00 5.28
C LYS A 31 -0.69 -14.02 6.23
N GLU A 32 0.46 -13.50 5.82
CA GLU A 32 1.24 -12.52 6.59
C GLU A 32 0.47 -11.19 6.74
N LEU A 33 -0.10 -10.69 5.65
CA LEU A 33 -0.86 -9.45 5.65
C LEU A 33 -2.11 -9.53 6.55
N THR A 34 -2.82 -10.66 6.50
CA THR A 34 -3.95 -10.93 7.39
C THR A 34 -3.53 -11.03 8.85
N ALA A 35 -2.40 -11.68 9.17
CA ALA A 35 -1.87 -11.74 10.53
C ALA A 35 -1.49 -10.35 11.09
N MET A 36 -1.08 -9.42 10.21
CA MET A 36 -0.82 -8.03 10.56
C MET A 36 -2.09 -7.15 10.60
N GLY A 37 -3.27 -7.72 10.33
CA GLY A 37 -4.55 -7.02 10.42
C GLY A 37 -4.97 -6.25 9.15
N SER A 38 -4.32 -6.44 8.01
CA SER A 38 -4.75 -5.85 6.73
C SER A 38 -5.09 -6.94 5.71
N PRO A 39 -6.38 -7.15 5.37
CA PRO A 39 -6.72 -8.10 4.33
C PRO A 39 -6.23 -7.63 2.96
N VAL A 40 -5.85 -8.56 2.08
CA VAL A 40 -5.43 -8.28 0.68
C VAL A 40 -6.50 -7.53 -0.13
N ARG A 41 -7.76 -7.50 0.32
CA ARG A 41 -8.84 -6.74 -0.31
C ARG A 41 -8.96 -5.29 0.17
N ALA A 42 -8.28 -4.90 1.26
CA ALA A 42 -8.28 -3.51 1.73
C ALA A 42 -7.65 -2.60 0.67
N GLN A 43 -8.30 -1.51 0.28
CA GLN A 43 -7.74 -0.58 -0.71
C GLN A 43 -6.69 0.36 -0.11
N ILE A 44 -6.83 0.64 1.19
CA ILE A 44 -5.96 1.51 1.96
C ILE A 44 -5.06 0.64 2.83
N VAL A 45 -3.75 0.91 2.79
CA VAL A 45 -2.74 0.25 3.61
C VAL A 45 -2.20 1.25 4.64
N ARG A 46 -2.10 0.81 5.89
CA ARG A 46 -1.67 1.64 7.04
C ARG A 46 -0.79 0.83 8.00
N GLY A 47 -0.10 1.53 8.88
CA GLY A 47 0.60 0.96 10.04
C GLY A 47 1.63 -0.10 9.68
N LYS A 48 1.61 -1.25 10.38
CA LYS A 48 2.61 -2.33 10.21
C LYS A 48 2.69 -2.87 8.78
N VAL A 49 1.56 -2.94 8.09
CA VAL A 49 1.51 -3.46 6.72
C VAL A 49 2.11 -2.48 5.73
N LEU A 50 1.91 -1.17 5.95
CA LEU A 50 2.56 -0.15 5.15
C LEU A 50 4.08 -0.28 5.27
N ASN A 51 4.59 -0.35 6.49
CA ASN A 51 6.04 -0.49 6.75
C ASN A 51 6.61 -1.77 6.13
N TYR A 52 5.88 -2.89 6.21
CA TYR A 52 6.27 -4.15 5.58
C TYR A 52 6.42 -4.00 4.06
N ILE A 53 5.41 -3.43 3.39
CA ILE A 53 5.43 -3.24 1.94
C ILE A 53 6.56 -2.28 1.53
N CYS A 54 6.73 -1.18 2.26
CA CYS A 54 7.79 -0.23 1.99
C CYS A 54 9.17 -0.86 2.09
N LYS A 55 9.39 -1.76 3.06
CA LYS A 55 10.64 -2.51 3.19
C LYS A 55 10.84 -3.49 2.03
N GLU A 56 9.82 -4.25 1.66
CA GLU A 56 9.91 -5.24 0.57
C GLU A 56 10.17 -4.61 -0.80
N TYR A 57 9.57 -3.44 -1.06
CA TYR A 57 9.72 -2.72 -2.33
C TYR A 57 10.77 -1.60 -2.28
N ASN A 58 11.50 -1.45 -1.16
CA ASN A 58 12.41 -0.32 -0.92
C ASN A 58 11.76 1.05 -1.23
N ILE A 59 10.47 1.21 -0.90
CA ILE A 59 9.75 2.46 -1.08
C ILE A 59 10.21 3.44 -0.02
N GLN A 60 10.81 4.54 -0.45
CA GLN A 60 11.05 5.69 0.41
C GLN A 60 9.74 6.47 0.55
N LEU A 61 9.14 6.41 1.74
CA LEU A 61 7.97 7.23 2.03
C LEU A 61 8.40 8.69 2.13
N PRO A 62 7.78 9.63 1.40
CA PRO A 62 8.06 11.04 1.60
C PRO A 62 7.70 11.45 3.03
N ASP A 63 8.45 12.41 3.59
CA ASP A 63 8.17 12.94 4.93
C ASP A 63 6.85 13.71 5.01
N ALA A 64 6.36 14.19 3.87
CA ALA A 64 5.05 14.81 3.74
C ALA A 64 3.93 13.74 3.85
N GLU A 65 2.92 14.02 4.66
CA GLU A 65 1.72 13.20 4.73
C GLU A 65 1.13 13.03 3.33
N PRO A 66 0.86 11.80 2.86
CA PRO A 66 0.10 11.64 1.64
C PRO A 66 -1.28 12.23 1.85
N GLU A 67 -1.56 13.35 1.20
CA GLU A 67 -2.93 13.74 0.92
C GLU A 67 -3.55 12.58 0.15
N ILE A 68 -4.42 11.82 0.80
CA ILE A 68 -5.23 10.80 0.13
C ILE A 68 -6.04 11.54 -0.92
N LYS A 69 -5.51 11.63 -2.15
CA LYS A 69 -6.25 12.17 -3.28
C LYS A 69 -7.36 11.17 -3.53
N LYS A 70 -8.54 11.49 -3.00
CA LYS A 70 -9.79 10.81 -3.37
C LYS A 70 -9.77 10.81 -4.89
N HIS A 71 -9.59 9.64 -5.49
CA HIS A 71 -9.71 9.49 -6.93
C HIS A 71 -11.08 10.07 -7.30
N GLU A 72 -11.05 11.28 -7.84
CA GLU A 72 -12.20 11.94 -8.40
C GLU A 72 -12.66 11.04 -9.54
N LYS A 73 -13.87 10.52 -9.40
CA LYS A 73 -14.51 9.73 -10.44
C LYS A 73 -14.65 10.65 -11.65
N PHE A 74 -13.76 10.52 -12.63
CA PHE A 74 -14.07 10.99 -13.97
C PHE A 74 -15.27 10.17 -14.46
N ARG A 75 -16.43 10.83 -14.50
CA ARG A 75 -17.65 10.39 -15.16
C ARG A 75 -17.86 11.26 -16.39
#